data_AF-A0A3D5YT28-F1
#
_entry.id   AF-A0A3D5YT28-F1
#
_cell.length_a   1.000
_cell.length_b   1.000
_cell.length_c   1.000
_cell.angle_alpha   90.00
_cell.angle_beta   90.00
_cell.angle_gamma   90.00
#
_symmetry.space_group_name_H-M   'P 1'
#
loop_
_entity.id
_entity.type
_entity.pdbx_description
1 polymer ?
#
loop_
_entity_poly.entity_id
_entity_poly.type
_entity_poly.pdbx_seq_one_letter_code
_entity_poly.pdbx_strand_id
1 'polypeptide(L)'
;MSKLFKQIWQRTPWLTVLLVVVWLIVLGVISQRYLNRPHNLVNNDLKVTNSLESGASAISSGDLLQEQLNLNAATHDVAVVDKYLFESTTTSVKPINLLSDTLYSVLGELHAIYDVSSMQFMLFLNQTPIMQVHTSIVDYAFQLSGQHVILVFAAEIVGRDYVYTILDLSADGHRVMHEVGNYEQLIGVGLNSKKSCILLRFADARKYTERDDYQVYQYCGIGNVAKVLDVKSESYYQSKFAKLSAMDIYQIAHKDGCMNSMNNSFILNRSCSYGIKYCHMFKSMLNPKQDKYYLALQQACQQRAAVFE
;
A
#
# COMPACT_ATOMS: atom_id res chain seq x y z
N MET A 1 -61.37 -19.44 0.35
CA MET A 1 -60.14 -19.58 -0.46
C MET A 1 -60.52 -19.77 -1.92
N SER A 2 -60.17 -18.81 -2.78
CA SER A 2 -60.57 -18.83 -4.20
C SER A 2 -59.88 -19.99 -4.95
N LYS A 3 -60.52 -20.50 -6.01
CA LYS A 3 -60.05 -21.64 -6.82
C LYS A 3 -58.62 -21.46 -7.37
N LEU A 4 -58.16 -20.22 -7.52
CA LEU A 4 -56.79 -19.86 -7.90
C LEU A 4 -55.73 -20.32 -6.88
N PHE A 5 -56.03 -20.22 -5.59
CA PHE A 5 -55.07 -20.56 -4.52
C PHE A 5 -54.77 -22.06 -4.47
N LYS A 6 -55.78 -22.89 -4.74
CA LYS A 6 -55.64 -24.36 -4.78
C LYS A 6 -54.80 -24.84 -5.96
N GLN A 7 -54.84 -24.13 -7.08
CA GLN A 7 -54.16 -24.51 -8.32
C GLN A 7 -52.67 -24.14 -8.30
N ILE A 8 -52.30 -23.04 -7.62
CA ILE A 8 -50.90 -22.66 -7.39
C ILE A 8 -50.24 -23.63 -6.38
N TRP A 9 -50.95 -24.00 -5.32
CA TRP A 9 -50.41 -24.89 -4.27
C TRP A 9 -50.02 -26.28 -4.77
N GLN A 10 -50.68 -26.81 -5.81
CA GLN A 10 -50.37 -28.13 -6.37
C GLN A 10 -49.26 -28.11 -7.43
N ARG A 11 -48.90 -26.95 -7.99
CA ARG A 11 -47.93 -26.83 -9.09
C ARG A 11 -46.57 -26.27 -8.69
N THR A 12 -46.47 -25.67 -7.51
CA THR A 12 -45.22 -25.02 -7.10
C THR A 12 -44.41 -26.02 -6.27
N PRO A 13 -43.23 -26.46 -6.71
CA PRO A 13 -42.40 -27.36 -5.93
C PRO A 13 -42.01 -26.62 -4.64
N TRP A 14 -42.40 -27.18 -3.49
CA TRP A 14 -42.20 -26.59 -2.15
C TRP A 14 -40.77 -26.10 -1.90
N LEU A 15 -39.78 -26.74 -2.53
CA LEU A 15 -38.36 -26.34 -2.58
C LEU A 15 -38.15 -24.90 -3.08
N THR A 16 -38.90 -24.44 -4.09
CA THR A 16 -38.80 -23.07 -4.61
C THR A 16 -39.36 -22.05 -3.63
N VAL A 17 -40.45 -22.38 -2.94
CA VAL A 17 -41.02 -21.53 -1.88
C VAL A 17 -40.03 -21.40 -0.73
N LEU A 18 -39.40 -22.51 -0.32
CA LEU A 18 -38.40 -22.52 0.75
C LEU A 18 -37.16 -21.69 0.36
N LEU A 19 -36.71 -21.80 -0.89
CA LEU A 19 -35.56 -21.05 -1.40
C LEU A 19 -35.85 -19.54 -1.41
N VAL A 20 -37.05 -19.12 -1.84
CA VAL A 20 -37.46 -17.70 -1.79
C VAL A 20 -37.53 -17.19 -0.36
N VAL A 21 -38.06 -17.97 0.58
CA VAL A 21 -38.13 -17.59 2.00
C VAL A 21 -36.73 -17.41 2.59
N VAL A 22 -35.77 -18.30 2.29
CA VAL A 22 -34.38 -18.17 2.73
C VAL A 22 -33.76 -16.88 2.20
N TRP A 23 -33.96 -16.54 0.92
CA TRP A 23 -33.46 -15.29 0.35
C TRP A 23 -34.08 -14.04 0.97
N LEU A 24 -35.37 -14.07 1.33
CA LEU A 24 -36.02 -12.97 2.04
C LEU A 24 -35.45 -12.77 3.45
N ILE A 25 -35.13 -13.86 4.16
CA ILE A 25 -34.48 -13.78 5.47
C ILE A 25 -33.07 -13.18 5.35
N VAL A 26 -32.29 -13.62 4.36
CA VAL A 26 -30.94 -13.08 4.09
C VAL A 26 -31.00 -11.58 3.78
N LEU A 27 -31.94 -11.15 2.91
CA LEU A 27 -32.14 -9.74 2.60
C LEU A 27 -32.59 -8.92 3.82
N GLY A 28 -33.43 -9.48 4.69
CA GLY A 28 -33.83 -8.86 5.95
C GLY A 28 -32.64 -8.61 6.89
N VAL A 29 -31.75 -9.59 7.04
CA VAL A 29 -30.54 -9.46 7.86
C VAL A 29 -29.56 -8.43 7.30
N ILE A 30 -29.39 -8.39 5.97
CA ILE A 30 -28.55 -7.39 5.29
C ILE A 30 -29.14 -5.98 5.48
N SER A 31 -30.45 -5.82 5.30
CA SER A 31 -31.13 -4.54 5.46
C SER A 31 -31.06 -4.03 6.91
N GLN A 32 -31.22 -4.92 7.90
CA GLN A 32 -31.07 -4.58 9.31
C GLN A 32 -29.63 -4.14 9.65
N ARG A 33 -28.59 -4.79 9.09
CA ARG A 33 -27.19 -4.36 9.26
C ARG A 33 -26.90 -3.03 8.59
N TYR A 34 -27.54 -2.74 7.45
CA TYR A 34 -27.34 -1.48 6.74
C TYR A 34 -28.02 -0.31 7.46
N LEU A 35 -29.22 -0.53 8.02
CA LEU A 35 -30.00 0.51 8.70
C LEU A 35 -29.56 0.77 10.16
N ASN A 36 -28.98 -0.22 10.84
CA ASN A 36 -28.44 -0.04 12.20
C ASN A 36 -26.98 0.47 12.24
N ARG A 37 -26.42 0.92 11.10
CA ARG A 37 -25.17 1.68 11.12
C ARG A 37 -25.48 3.11 11.59
N PRO A 38 -24.89 3.60 12.70
CA PRO A 38 -25.09 4.99 13.10
C PRO A 38 -24.49 5.91 12.03
N HIS A 39 -25.36 6.59 11.27
CA HIS A 39 -24.98 7.71 10.42
C HIS A 39 -24.69 8.94 11.29
N ASN A 40 -23.55 8.96 11.96
CA ASN A 40 -22.98 10.20 12.47
C ASN A 40 -22.34 10.94 11.27
N LEU A 41 -23.17 11.65 10.52
CA LEU A 41 -22.74 12.77 9.68
C LEU A 41 -22.23 13.88 10.61
N VAL A 42 -20.96 13.78 11.01
CA VAL A 42 -20.26 14.92 11.59
C VAL A 42 -19.91 15.84 10.43
N ASN A 43 -20.70 16.91 10.29
CA ASN A 43 -20.32 18.13 9.60
C ASN A 43 -18.95 18.58 10.15
N ASN A 44 -17.92 18.46 9.33
CA ASN A 44 -16.74 19.32 9.43
C ASN A 44 -16.58 20.02 8.09
N ASP A 45 -17.30 21.13 7.97
CA ASP A 45 -16.87 22.27 7.16
C ASP A 45 -15.44 22.65 7.60
N LEU A 46 -14.42 22.17 6.89
CA LEU A 46 -13.14 22.85 6.89
C LEU A 46 -13.07 23.76 5.66
N LYS A 47 -13.32 25.03 5.95
CA LYS A 47 -13.11 26.18 5.08
C LYS A 47 -11.90 26.00 4.16
N VAL A 48 -12.18 26.12 2.87
CA VAL A 48 -11.27 26.68 1.87
C VAL A 48 -10.76 28.03 2.40
N THR A 49 -9.48 28.11 2.74
CA THR A 49 -8.75 29.39 2.78
C THR A 49 -7.54 29.27 1.88
N ASN A 50 -7.71 29.75 0.65
CA ASN A 50 -6.62 30.27 -0.16
C ASN A 50 -6.06 31.51 0.53
N SER A 51 -4.81 31.45 1.00
CA SER A 51 -3.87 32.57 1.02
C SER A 51 -2.57 32.12 1.67
N LEU A 52 -1.51 31.94 0.88
CA LEU A 52 -0.20 32.57 1.09
C LEU A 52 0.75 32.09 -0.02
N GLU A 53 0.69 32.74 -1.18
CA GLU A 53 1.91 33.03 -1.92
C GLU A 53 2.49 34.32 -1.33
N SER A 54 3.59 34.22 -0.59
CA SER A 54 4.59 35.28 -0.50
C SER A 54 5.88 34.66 0.04
N GLY A 55 6.95 34.79 -0.73
CA GLY A 55 8.19 34.03 -0.56
C GLY A 55 8.92 34.27 0.76
N ALA A 56 9.36 33.16 1.35
CA ALA A 56 10.56 33.03 2.16
C ALA A 56 10.84 31.53 2.32
N SER A 57 11.95 31.06 1.76
CA SER A 57 12.62 29.78 2.09
C SER A 57 11.69 28.61 2.45
N ALA A 58 11.21 27.89 1.43
CA ALA A 58 10.46 26.66 1.56
C ALA A 58 11.33 25.56 2.19
N ILE A 59 11.32 25.50 3.52
CA ILE A 59 11.63 24.30 4.27
C ILE A 59 10.59 23.27 3.83
N SER A 60 11.08 22.21 3.20
CA SER A 60 10.27 21.10 2.69
C SER A 60 9.32 20.62 3.78
N SER A 61 8.02 20.53 3.50
CA SER A 61 7.05 19.90 4.40
C SER A 61 7.42 18.44 4.74
N GLY A 62 8.32 17.83 3.97
CA GLY A 62 8.95 16.54 4.28
C GLY A 62 9.97 16.60 5.42
N ASP A 63 10.71 17.69 5.60
CA ASP A 63 11.70 17.83 6.68
C ASP A 63 11.02 17.95 8.05
N LEU A 64 9.90 18.68 8.13
CA LEU A 64 9.09 18.80 9.35
C LEU A 64 8.38 17.50 9.73
N LEU A 65 8.06 16.65 8.75
CA LEU A 65 7.53 15.30 9.00
C LEU A 65 8.64 14.36 9.47
N GLN A 66 9.82 14.42 8.87
CA GLN A 66 10.94 13.54 9.21
C GLN A 66 11.47 13.74 10.64
N GLU A 67 11.38 14.97 11.18
CA GLU A 67 11.76 15.28 12.56
C GLU A 67 10.65 14.91 13.59
N GLN A 68 9.38 14.86 13.17
CA GLN A 68 8.26 14.38 14.02
C GLN A 68 8.08 12.86 13.99
N LEU A 69 8.71 12.22 13.01
CA LEU A 69 8.70 10.79 12.78
C LEU A 69 9.96 10.19 13.42
N ASN A 70 9.84 9.76 14.68
CA ASN A 70 10.79 8.80 15.31
C ASN A 70 10.71 7.45 14.56
N LEU A 71 11.15 7.43 13.31
CA LEU A 71 11.18 6.27 12.44
C LEU A 71 12.61 5.71 12.49
N ASN A 72 12.79 4.64 13.24
CA ASN A 72 14.01 3.85 13.14
C ASN A 72 14.19 3.42 11.68
N ALA A 73 15.35 3.75 11.11
CA ALA A 73 15.77 3.22 9.83
C ALA A 73 15.76 1.69 9.91
N ALA A 74 15.22 1.02 8.89
CA ALA A 74 15.25 -0.43 8.80
C ALA A 74 16.71 -0.90 8.65
N THR A 75 17.39 -1.19 9.75
CA THR A 75 18.67 -1.90 9.77
C THR A 75 18.39 -3.39 9.91
N HIS A 76 18.80 -4.16 8.90
CA HIS A 76 18.77 -5.61 8.88
C HIS A 76 19.85 -6.21 9.79
N ASP A 77 19.64 -6.20 11.12
CA ASP A 77 20.48 -6.97 12.03
C ASP A 77 19.64 -7.90 12.92
N VAL A 78 19.97 -9.18 12.84
CA VAL A 78 19.28 -10.32 13.45
C VAL A 78 19.77 -10.50 14.89
N ALA A 79 18.85 -10.46 15.85
CA ALA A 79 19.07 -11.00 17.20
C ALA A 79 17.95 -11.99 17.55
N VAL A 80 18.35 -13.18 17.99
CA VAL A 80 17.50 -14.27 18.45
C VAL A 80 17.20 -14.06 19.93
N VAL A 81 15.93 -13.91 20.31
CA VAL A 81 15.45 -14.01 21.71
C VAL A 81 14.06 -14.66 21.74
N ASP A 82 13.89 -15.56 22.71
CA ASP A 82 12.75 -16.43 23.01
C ASP A 82 11.46 -15.73 23.46
N LYS A 83 10.32 -16.42 23.27
CA LYS A 83 8.98 -16.23 23.88
C LYS A 83 8.45 -14.78 23.93
N TYR A 84 7.75 -14.38 22.87
CA TYR A 84 7.08 -13.08 22.78
C TYR A 84 5.81 -13.01 23.64
N LEU A 85 5.96 -12.62 24.91
CA LEU A 85 4.94 -11.78 25.56
C LEU A 85 5.13 -10.35 25.02
N PHE A 86 4.07 -9.75 24.46
CA PHE A 86 4.09 -8.33 24.10
C PHE A 86 4.16 -7.49 25.38
N GLU A 87 5.39 -7.16 25.82
CA GLU A 87 5.57 -6.08 26.78
C GLU A 87 5.26 -4.75 26.09
N SER A 88 4.43 -3.94 26.78
CA SER A 88 3.95 -2.64 26.31
C SER A 88 5.12 -1.82 25.75
N THR A 89 4.97 -1.31 24.53
CA THR A 89 5.93 -0.46 23.77
C THR A 89 6.82 -1.13 22.72
N THR A 90 6.61 -2.39 22.37
CA THR A 90 7.41 -3.03 21.29
C THR A 90 6.73 -2.92 19.92
N THR A 91 7.28 -2.08 19.05
CA THR A 91 7.22 -2.29 17.59
C THR A 91 8.01 -3.56 17.30
N SER A 92 7.37 -4.70 17.01
CA SER A 92 8.13 -5.87 16.58
C SER A 92 8.64 -5.62 15.15
N VAL A 93 9.95 -5.44 15.03
CA VAL A 93 10.71 -5.31 13.77
C VAL A 93 11.05 -6.69 13.19
N LYS A 94 10.71 -7.78 13.90
CA LYS A 94 10.97 -9.15 13.44
C LYS A 94 9.74 -9.71 12.71
N PRO A 95 9.91 -10.25 11.50
CA PRO A 95 8.82 -10.92 10.81
C PRO A 95 8.31 -12.10 11.63
N ILE A 96 7.00 -12.21 11.80
CA ILE A 96 6.34 -13.31 12.52
C ILE A 96 5.85 -14.31 11.48
N ASN A 97 6.23 -15.58 11.58
CA ASN A 97 5.77 -16.60 10.64
C ASN A 97 4.58 -17.35 11.24
N LEU A 98 3.36 -17.00 10.81
CA LEU A 98 2.13 -17.60 11.33
C LEU A 98 1.96 -19.10 10.99
N LEU A 99 2.83 -19.67 10.15
CA LEU A 99 2.86 -21.10 9.88
C LEU A 99 3.55 -21.89 11.02
N SER A 100 4.58 -21.30 11.62
CA SER A 100 5.35 -21.93 12.71
C SER A 100 5.00 -21.36 14.08
N ASP A 101 4.54 -20.11 14.12
CA ASP A 101 4.22 -19.37 15.33
C ASP A 101 2.71 -19.13 15.42
N THR A 102 2.16 -19.22 16.62
CA THR A 102 0.78 -18.83 16.91
C THR A 102 0.78 -17.49 17.62
N LEU A 103 0.07 -16.51 17.07
CA LEU A 103 -0.08 -15.20 17.66
C LEU A 103 -1.34 -15.18 18.54
N TYR A 104 -1.21 -14.73 19.78
CA TYR A 104 -2.35 -14.63 20.70
C TYR A 104 -2.79 -13.17 20.82
N SER A 105 -4.10 -12.95 20.67
CA SER A 105 -4.77 -11.66 20.85
C SER A 105 -5.94 -11.79 21.82
N VAL A 106 -6.58 -10.68 22.18
CA VAL A 106 -7.83 -10.69 22.97
C VAL A 106 -8.98 -11.43 22.26
N LEU A 107 -8.92 -11.53 20.93
CA LEU A 107 -9.88 -12.29 20.13
C LEU A 107 -9.52 -13.77 20.05
N GLY A 108 -8.35 -14.16 20.56
CA GLY A 108 -7.85 -15.53 20.59
C GLY A 108 -6.66 -15.78 19.67
N GLU A 109 -6.47 -17.03 19.27
CA GLU A 109 -5.28 -17.51 18.55
C GLU A 109 -5.38 -17.24 17.05
N LEU A 110 -4.31 -16.72 16.47
CA LEU A 110 -4.12 -16.50 15.04
C LEU A 110 -2.97 -17.39 14.55
N HIS A 111 -3.23 -18.18 13.52
CA HIS A 111 -2.24 -19.00 12.84
C HIS A 111 -2.55 -19.11 11.35
N ALA A 112 -1.61 -19.62 10.57
CA ALA A 112 -1.74 -19.85 9.14
C ALA A 112 -1.59 -21.34 8.83
N ILE A 113 -2.36 -21.83 7.84
CA ILE A 113 -2.20 -23.17 7.28
C ILE A 113 -1.96 -23.02 5.78
N TYR A 114 -0.99 -23.76 5.24
CA TYR A 114 -0.77 -23.80 3.80
C TYR A 114 -1.84 -24.67 3.11
N ASP A 115 -2.59 -24.08 2.18
CA ASP A 115 -3.56 -24.76 1.34
C ASP A 115 -2.90 -25.14 0.00
N VAL A 116 -2.66 -26.44 -0.15
CA VAL A 116 -2.02 -27.02 -1.34
C VAL A 116 -2.87 -26.84 -2.60
N SER A 117 -4.19 -26.71 -2.47
CA SER A 117 -5.09 -26.61 -3.62
C SER A 117 -5.07 -25.22 -4.27
N SER A 118 -5.01 -24.17 -3.45
CA SER A 118 -4.92 -22.78 -3.90
C SER A 118 -3.48 -22.28 -4.01
N MET A 119 -2.50 -23.05 -3.51
CA MET A 119 -1.10 -22.63 -3.35
C MET A 119 -0.95 -21.33 -2.53
N GLN A 120 -1.86 -21.11 -1.59
CA GLN A 120 -1.92 -19.93 -0.72
C GLN A 120 -1.96 -20.36 0.75
N PHE A 121 -1.79 -19.40 1.66
CA PHE A 121 -2.00 -19.62 3.08
C PHE A 121 -3.40 -19.19 3.48
N MET A 122 -4.06 -19.98 4.30
CA MET A 122 -5.34 -19.63 4.93
C MET A 122 -5.05 -19.18 6.37
N LEU A 123 -5.42 -17.96 6.70
CA LEU A 123 -5.36 -17.46 8.08
C LEU A 123 -6.60 -17.93 8.86
N PHE A 124 -6.37 -18.38 10.09
CA PHE A 124 -7.40 -18.82 11.03
C PHE A 124 -7.34 -18.01 12.32
N LEU A 125 -8.49 -17.52 12.76
CA LEU A 125 -8.69 -16.92 14.08
C LEU A 125 -9.62 -17.83 14.89
N ASN A 126 -9.13 -18.39 16.01
CA ASN A 126 -9.85 -19.41 16.80
C ASN A 126 -10.45 -20.52 15.92
N GLN A 127 -9.62 -21.12 15.06
CA GLN A 127 -10.03 -22.20 14.15
C GLN A 127 -11.09 -21.80 13.10
N THR A 128 -11.45 -20.51 13.02
CA THR A 128 -12.34 -19.97 11.99
C THR A 128 -11.50 -19.35 10.88
N PRO A 129 -11.66 -19.77 9.61
CA PRO A 129 -10.94 -19.18 8.49
C PRO A 129 -11.36 -17.72 8.30
N ILE A 130 -10.39 -16.82 8.17
CA ILE A 130 -10.64 -15.37 8.03
C ILE A 130 -10.27 -14.83 6.64
N MET A 131 -9.13 -15.22 6.06
CA MET A 131 -8.72 -14.75 4.73
C MET A 131 -7.56 -15.56 4.13
N GLN A 132 -7.54 -15.66 2.80
CA GLN A 132 -6.42 -16.23 2.07
C GLN A 132 -5.34 -15.17 1.85
N VAL A 133 -4.07 -15.57 1.95
CA VAL A 133 -2.91 -14.69 1.84
C VAL A 133 -1.77 -15.37 1.10
N HIS A 134 -0.96 -14.58 0.40
CA HIS A 134 0.19 -15.05 -0.35
C HIS A 134 1.31 -15.57 0.55
N THR A 135 1.50 -14.97 1.72
CA THR A 135 2.55 -15.34 2.68
C THR A 135 2.00 -15.47 4.09
N SER A 136 2.51 -16.44 4.86
CA SER A 136 2.27 -16.55 6.31
C SER A 136 3.11 -15.57 7.12
N ILE A 137 3.99 -14.81 6.47
CA ILE A 137 4.91 -13.87 7.12
C ILE A 137 4.19 -12.55 7.36
N VAL A 138 4.11 -12.17 8.63
CA VAL A 138 3.70 -10.82 9.05
C VAL A 138 4.91 -9.91 9.01
N ASP A 139 4.87 -8.88 8.17
CA ASP A 139 5.97 -7.92 8.01
C ASP A 139 6.08 -6.98 9.21
N TYR A 140 4.94 -6.54 9.76
CA TYR A 140 4.90 -5.65 10.92
C TYR A 140 3.71 -5.96 11.84
N ALA A 141 3.94 -5.82 13.15
CA ALA A 141 2.90 -5.94 14.17
C ALA A 141 2.95 -4.75 15.14
N PHE A 142 1.78 -4.19 15.46
CA PHE A 142 1.63 -3.04 16.35
C PHE A 142 0.56 -3.33 17.39
N GLN A 143 0.75 -2.77 18.59
CA GLN A 143 -0.30 -2.71 19.59
C GLN A 143 -0.76 -1.25 19.72
N LEU A 144 -1.97 -0.94 19.24
CA LEU A 144 -2.58 0.38 19.40
C LEU A 144 -3.47 0.39 20.65
N SER A 145 -3.39 1.46 21.43
CA SER A 145 -4.23 1.70 22.62
C SER A 145 -4.28 0.52 23.62
N GLY A 146 -3.21 -0.26 23.70
CA GLY A 146 -3.05 -1.37 24.66
C GLY A 146 -3.84 -2.64 24.39
N GLN A 147 -4.80 -2.66 23.45
CA GLN A 147 -5.63 -3.85 23.19
C GLN A 147 -5.77 -4.22 21.71
N HIS A 148 -5.41 -3.34 20.78
CA HIS A 148 -5.62 -3.60 19.35
C HIS A 148 -4.32 -4.11 18.74
N VAL A 149 -4.30 -5.39 18.36
CA VAL A 149 -3.15 -5.94 17.63
C VAL A 149 -3.39 -5.71 16.15
N ILE A 150 -2.51 -4.92 15.52
CA ILE A 150 -2.57 -4.59 14.11
C ILE A 150 -1.42 -5.28 13.39
N LEU A 151 -1.73 -6.10 12.40
CA LEU A 151 -0.75 -6.80 11.58
C LEU A 151 -0.75 -6.22 10.17
N VAL A 152 0.44 -6.07 9.59
CA VAL A 152 0.65 -5.62 8.21
C VAL A 152 1.43 -6.70 7.48
N PHE A 153 0.93 -7.13 6.32
CA PHE A 153 1.59 -8.14 5.50
C PHE A 153 1.15 -8.07 4.04
N ALA A 154 1.95 -8.65 3.15
CA ALA A 154 1.57 -8.87 1.75
C ALA A 154 0.50 -9.97 1.64
N ALA A 155 -0.75 -9.59 1.39
CA ALA A 155 -1.85 -10.53 1.21
C ALA A 155 -1.87 -11.14 -0.20
N GLU A 156 -1.44 -10.42 -1.23
CA GLU A 156 -1.47 -10.93 -2.60
C GLU A 156 -0.26 -10.45 -3.42
N ILE A 157 0.02 -11.15 -4.51
CA ILE A 157 0.96 -10.70 -5.54
C ILE A 157 0.23 -10.67 -6.88
N VAL A 158 0.22 -9.50 -7.52
CA VAL A 158 -0.35 -9.31 -8.87
C VAL A 158 0.80 -9.00 -9.82
N GLY A 159 1.20 -9.99 -10.61
CA GLY A 159 2.36 -9.88 -11.49
C GLY A 159 3.67 -9.71 -10.70
N ARG A 160 4.17 -8.48 -10.58
CA ARG A 160 5.39 -8.14 -9.82
C ARG A 160 5.11 -7.25 -8.61
N ASP A 161 3.84 -6.92 -8.38
CA ASP A 161 3.41 -5.94 -7.40
C ASP A 161 2.80 -6.64 -6.19
N TYR A 162 3.01 -6.07 -5.01
CA TYR A 162 2.56 -6.64 -3.73
C TYR A 162 1.33 -5.88 -3.25
N VAL A 163 0.30 -6.64 -2.87
CA VAL A 163 -0.92 -6.09 -2.29
C VAL A 163 -0.81 -6.24 -0.77
N TYR A 164 -0.57 -5.14 -0.08
CA TYR A 164 -0.48 -5.15 1.38
C TYR A 164 -1.87 -5.08 2.00
N THR A 165 -2.04 -5.70 3.16
CA THR A 165 -3.28 -5.71 3.95
C THR A 165 -2.98 -5.34 5.39
N ILE A 166 -3.95 -4.70 6.04
CA ILE A 166 -3.98 -4.55 7.49
C ILE A 166 -5.01 -5.52 8.08
N LEU A 167 -4.58 -6.36 9.03
CA LEU A 167 -5.48 -7.12 9.90
C LEU A 167 -5.52 -6.43 11.26
N ASP A 168 -6.69 -5.90 11.62
CA ASP A 168 -6.95 -5.31 12.94
C ASP A 168 -7.67 -6.34 13.82
N LEU A 169 -7.04 -6.73 14.92
CA LEU A 169 -7.59 -7.58 15.97
C LEU A 169 -7.93 -6.69 17.18
N SER A 170 -9.08 -6.00 17.11
CA SER A 170 -9.58 -5.12 18.16
C SER A 170 -10.43 -5.86 19.20
N ALA A 171 -10.64 -5.26 20.37
CA ALA A 171 -11.45 -5.88 21.43
C ALA A 171 -12.93 -6.08 21.03
N ASP A 172 -13.45 -5.26 20.11
CA ASP A 172 -14.85 -5.33 19.63
C ASP A 172 -15.02 -6.27 18.40
N GLY A 173 -13.94 -6.90 17.93
CA GLY A 173 -13.94 -7.82 16.78
C GLY A 173 -12.70 -7.66 15.89
N HIS A 174 -12.62 -8.46 14.82
CA HIS A 174 -11.55 -8.33 13.84
C HIS A 174 -12.03 -7.62 12.57
N ARG A 175 -11.08 -6.97 11.88
CA ARG A 175 -11.32 -6.35 10.58
C ARG A 175 -10.13 -6.59 9.65
N VAL A 176 -10.43 -7.05 8.45
CA VAL A 176 -9.47 -7.14 7.35
C VAL A 176 -9.64 -5.91 6.46
N MET A 177 -8.55 -5.21 6.20
CA MET A 177 -8.48 -4.12 5.24
C MET A 177 -7.64 -4.56 4.07
N HIS A 178 -8.34 -5.04 3.05
CA HIS A 178 -7.74 -5.39 1.78
C HIS A 178 -7.20 -4.14 1.09
N GLU A 179 -6.06 -4.30 0.42
CA GLU A 179 -5.40 -3.30 -0.41
C GLU A 179 -5.09 -1.99 0.31
N VAL A 180 -3.95 -1.99 0.99
CA VAL A 180 -3.42 -0.80 1.62
C VAL A 180 -2.38 -0.16 0.71
N GLY A 181 -2.63 1.09 0.32
CA GLY A 181 -1.75 1.83 -0.57
C GLY A 181 -2.18 1.77 -2.04
N ASN A 182 -1.21 1.64 -2.94
CA ASN A 182 -1.43 1.71 -4.39
C ASN A 182 -0.62 0.65 -5.17
N TYR A 183 -0.48 -0.56 -4.61
CA TYR A 183 0.30 -1.68 -5.20
C TYR A 183 1.81 -1.49 -5.27
N GLU A 184 2.32 -0.32 -4.88
CA GLU A 184 3.76 -0.07 -4.80
C GLU A 184 4.40 -0.77 -3.62
N GLN A 185 5.73 -0.85 -3.65
CA GLN A 185 6.49 -1.44 -2.56
C GLN A 185 6.32 -0.64 -1.27
N LEU A 186 5.99 -1.33 -0.18
CA LEU A 186 6.04 -0.78 1.17
C LEU A 186 7.51 -0.58 1.56
N ILE A 187 7.91 0.67 1.79
CA ILE A 187 9.29 1.06 2.11
C ILE A 187 9.50 1.42 3.58
N GLY A 188 8.42 1.48 4.36
CA GLY A 188 8.51 1.66 5.80
C GLY A 188 7.16 1.73 6.48
N VAL A 189 7.13 1.35 7.75
CA VAL A 189 5.95 1.44 8.61
C VAL A 189 6.38 1.99 9.95
N GLY A 190 5.54 2.81 10.56
CA GLY A 190 5.78 3.30 11.91
C GLY A 190 4.52 3.84 12.55
N LEU A 191 4.68 4.43 13.73
CA LEU A 191 3.60 5.09 14.45
C LEU A 191 3.73 6.61 14.30
N ASN A 192 2.60 7.32 14.32
CA ASN A 192 2.60 8.76 14.48
C ASN A 192 3.17 9.18 15.85
N SER A 193 3.49 10.47 16.02
CA SER A 193 4.06 11.01 17.27
C SER A 193 3.23 10.70 18.52
N LYS A 194 1.91 10.59 18.36
CA LYS A 194 0.94 10.26 19.42
C LYS A 194 0.75 8.76 19.66
N LYS A 195 1.44 7.89 18.92
CA LYS A 195 1.30 6.41 18.94
C LYS A 195 -0.16 5.91 18.82
N SER A 196 -0.99 6.68 18.13
CA SER A 196 -2.43 6.40 17.95
C SER A 196 -2.76 5.90 16.55
N CYS A 197 -1.86 6.11 15.59
CA CYS A 197 -2.06 5.68 14.21
C CYS A 197 -0.78 5.09 13.63
N ILE A 198 -0.96 4.11 12.75
CA ILE A 198 0.09 3.50 11.92
C ILE A 198 0.23 4.33 10.65
N LEU A 199 1.46 4.60 10.26
CA LEU A 199 1.84 5.29 9.05
C LEU A 199 2.58 4.30 8.14
N LEU A 200 2.10 4.18 6.91
CA LEU A 200 2.59 3.24 5.91
C LEU A 200 3.15 4.04 4.75
N ARG A 201 4.44 3.87 4.49
CA ARG A 201 5.19 4.58 3.45
C ARG A 201 5.33 3.68 2.24
N PHE A 202 4.85 4.16 1.10
CA PHE A 202 4.96 3.44 -0.16
C PHE A 202 5.85 4.21 -1.12
N ALA A 203 6.67 3.48 -1.86
CA ALA A 203 7.43 4.05 -2.96
C ALA A 203 6.49 4.69 -4.00
N ASP A 204 7.03 5.61 -4.79
CA ASP A 204 6.37 6.07 -6.00
C ASP A 204 6.53 5.04 -7.13
N ALA A 205 5.45 4.81 -7.87
CA ALA A 205 5.42 3.99 -9.08
C ALA A 205 6.40 4.48 -10.15
N ARG A 206 6.52 5.81 -10.25
CA ARG A 206 7.26 6.51 -11.29
C ARG A 206 8.76 6.34 -11.07
N LYS A 207 9.43 5.67 -12.01
CA LYS A 207 10.86 5.32 -11.86
C LYS A 207 11.83 6.50 -12.01
N TYR A 208 11.33 7.71 -12.20
CA TYR A 208 12.12 8.95 -12.32
C TYR A 208 12.11 9.81 -11.06
N THR A 209 11.35 9.42 -10.04
CA THR A 209 11.17 10.23 -8.83
C THR A 209 12.40 10.18 -7.94
N GLU A 210 12.49 11.15 -7.04
CA GLU A 210 13.55 11.19 -6.04
C GLU A 210 13.34 10.07 -5.00
N ARG A 211 14.42 9.62 -4.37
CA ARG A 211 14.37 8.53 -3.39
C ARG A 211 13.52 8.88 -2.15
N ASP A 212 13.46 10.16 -1.81
CA ASP A 212 12.66 10.74 -0.74
C ASP A 212 11.24 11.12 -1.17
N ASP A 213 10.86 10.89 -2.43
CA ASP A 213 9.49 11.10 -2.89
C ASP A 213 8.67 9.82 -2.68
N TYR A 214 7.85 9.85 -1.64
CA TYR A 214 7.01 8.75 -1.22
C TYR A 214 5.66 9.29 -0.76
N GLN A 215 4.67 8.42 -0.82
CA GLN A 215 3.34 8.67 -0.29
C GLN A 215 3.20 8.01 1.09
N VAL A 216 2.36 8.60 1.93
CA VAL A 216 2.07 8.09 3.27
C VAL A 216 0.58 7.87 3.42
N TYR A 217 0.25 6.68 3.89
CA TYR A 217 -1.09 6.28 4.25
C TYR A 217 -1.17 6.12 5.77
N GLN A 218 -2.27 6.54 6.37
CA GLN A 218 -2.48 6.53 7.80
C GLN A 218 -3.68 5.66 8.17
N TYR A 219 -3.48 4.83 9.19
CA TYR A 219 -4.50 3.97 9.78
C TYR A 219 -4.60 4.20 11.29
N CYS A 220 -5.78 4.57 11.80
CA CYS A 220 -5.98 4.92 13.21
C CYS A 220 -6.91 3.95 13.97
N GLY A 221 -7.11 2.73 13.48
CA GLY A 221 -8.01 1.75 14.13
C GLY A 221 -9.51 1.98 13.87
N ILE A 222 -9.91 3.13 13.31
CA ILE A 222 -11.31 3.46 13.00
C ILE A 222 -11.40 3.85 11.51
N GLY A 223 -12.29 3.20 10.75
CA GLY A 223 -12.55 3.55 9.35
C GLY A 223 -11.47 3.06 8.36
N ASN A 224 -11.44 3.66 7.16
CA ASN A 224 -10.53 3.28 6.08
C ASN A 224 -9.13 3.89 6.25
N VAL A 225 -8.15 3.36 5.50
CA VAL A 225 -6.82 3.95 5.41
C VAL A 225 -6.91 5.26 4.62
N ALA A 226 -6.37 6.35 5.16
CA ALA A 226 -6.39 7.66 4.51
C ALA A 226 -5.00 8.01 3.96
N LYS A 227 -4.92 8.52 2.73
CA LYS A 227 -3.67 9.11 2.22
C LYS A 227 -3.46 10.47 2.90
N VAL A 228 -2.31 10.64 3.55
CA VAL A 228 -1.95 11.85 4.30
C VAL A 228 -0.74 12.58 3.72
N LEU A 229 0.05 11.91 2.90
CA LEU A 229 1.07 12.53 2.07
C LEU A 229 0.96 11.95 0.66
N ASP A 230 0.89 12.82 -0.33
CA ASP A 230 0.99 12.44 -1.73
C ASP A 230 2.40 12.75 -2.26
N VAL A 231 2.74 12.08 -3.36
CA VAL A 231 4.02 12.26 -4.06
C VAL A 231 4.07 13.62 -4.76
N LYS A 232 5.29 14.09 -5.08
CA LYS A 232 5.49 15.37 -5.78
C LYS A 232 4.81 15.33 -7.16
N SER A 233 4.21 16.43 -7.59
CA SER A 233 3.44 16.48 -8.84
C SER A 233 4.31 16.23 -10.08
N GLU A 234 3.67 15.85 -11.19
CA GLU A 234 4.38 15.73 -12.48
C GLU A 234 4.99 17.07 -12.91
N SER A 235 4.29 18.19 -12.65
CA SER A 235 4.79 19.54 -12.94
C SER A 235 6.05 19.89 -12.16
N TYR A 236 6.21 19.40 -10.92
CA TYR A 236 7.44 19.56 -10.16
C TYR A 236 8.62 18.89 -10.90
N TYR A 237 8.46 17.65 -11.34
CA TYR A 237 9.53 16.93 -12.05
C TYR A 237 9.85 17.53 -13.43
N GLN A 238 8.83 17.94 -14.19
CA GLN A 238 9.02 18.65 -15.44
C GLN A 238 9.82 19.94 -15.22
N SER A 239 9.42 20.77 -14.26
CA SER A 239 10.15 22.02 -13.94
C SER A 239 11.56 21.76 -13.41
N LYS A 240 11.77 20.69 -12.65
CA LYS A 240 13.08 20.31 -12.12
C LYS A 240 14.03 19.92 -13.26
N PHE A 241 13.58 19.04 -14.15
CA PHE A 241 14.40 18.51 -15.23
C PHE A 241 14.54 19.46 -16.42
N ALA A 242 13.61 20.39 -16.59
CA ALA A 242 13.67 21.45 -17.60
C ALA A 242 14.97 22.28 -17.56
N LYS A 243 15.60 22.38 -16.39
CA LYS A 243 16.84 23.13 -16.17
C LYS A 243 18.11 22.35 -16.48
N LEU A 244 18.01 21.04 -16.75
CA LEU A 244 19.17 20.19 -17.03
C LEU A 244 19.56 20.28 -18.50
N SER A 245 20.87 20.26 -18.77
CA SER A 245 21.40 20.06 -20.11
C SER A 245 21.50 18.57 -20.45
N ALA A 246 21.63 18.26 -21.74
CA ALA A 246 21.87 16.88 -22.19
C ALA A 246 23.17 16.30 -21.62
N MET A 247 24.21 17.13 -21.46
CA MET A 247 25.44 16.74 -20.78
C MET A 247 25.17 16.33 -19.33
N ASP A 248 24.38 17.11 -18.57
CA ASP A 248 24.08 16.81 -17.17
C ASP A 248 23.36 15.46 -17.05
N ILE A 249 22.34 15.23 -17.88
CA ILE A 249 21.58 13.97 -17.87
C ILE A 249 22.47 12.79 -18.26
N TYR A 250 23.33 12.94 -19.27
CA TYR A 250 24.29 11.91 -19.66
C TYR A 250 25.26 11.58 -18.51
N GLN A 251 25.78 12.60 -17.83
CA GLN A 251 26.68 12.43 -16.69
C GLN A 251 25.98 11.77 -15.51
N ILE A 252 24.72 12.10 -15.22
CA ILE A 252 23.92 11.43 -14.19
C ILE A 252 23.76 9.94 -14.55
N ALA A 253 23.37 9.62 -15.78
CA ALA A 253 23.22 8.23 -16.23
C ALA A 253 24.53 7.44 -16.16
N HIS A 254 25.64 8.08 -16.53
CA HIS A 254 26.97 7.47 -16.44
C HIS A 254 27.42 7.26 -14.99
N LYS A 255 27.18 8.24 -14.11
CA LYS A 255 27.50 8.16 -12.68
C LYS A 255 26.70 7.07 -11.98
N ASP A 256 25.43 6.92 -12.35
CA ASP A 256 24.55 5.86 -11.85
C ASP A 256 24.94 4.47 -12.41
N GLY A 257 25.92 4.37 -13.32
CA GLY A 257 26.32 3.11 -13.96
C GLY A 257 25.27 2.58 -14.94
N CYS A 258 24.42 3.46 -15.48
CA CYS A 258 23.27 3.10 -16.30
C CYS A 258 23.39 3.53 -17.77
N MET A 259 24.53 4.10 -18.14
CA MET A 259 24.89 4.43 -19.53
C MET A 259 26.08 3.58 -19.95
N ASN A 260 25.99 2.94 -21.11
CA ASN A 260 27.11 2.26 -21.74
C ASN A 260 27.86 3.25 -22.64
N SER A 261 29.06 3.63 -22.22
CA SER A 261 29.89 4.63 -22.89
C SER A 261 30.45 4.18 -24.24
N MET A 262 30.41 2.89 -24.57
CA MET A 262 30.91 2.38 -25.86
C MET A 262 29.90 2.56 -26.99
N ASN A 263 28.60 2.43 -26.70
CA ASN A 263 27.55 2.44 -27.71
C ASN A 263 26.43 3.47 -27.42
N ASN A 264 26.62 4.32 -26.41
CA ASN A 264 25.67 5.35 -25.97
C ASN A 264 24.25 4.78 -25.74
N SER A 265 24.15 3.60 -25.13
CA SER A 265 22.87 2.96 -24.82
C SER A 265 22.62 2.90 -23.32
N PHE A 266 21.35 2.92 -22.92
CA PHE A 266 20.99 2.65 -21.53
C PHE A 266 21.13 1.17 -21.19
N ILE A 267 21.59 0.89 -19.98
CA ILE A 267 21.54 -0.47 -19.43
C ILE A 267 20.10 -0.76 -19.04
N LEU A 268 19.47 -1.73 -19.70
CA LEU A 268 18.04 -2.05 -19.55
C LEU A 268 17.80 -3.13 -18.48
N ASN A 269 18.17 -2.84 -17.23
CA ASN A 269 17.92 -3.72 -16.10
C ASN A 269 17.12 -3.01 -14.98
N ARG A 270 16.74 -3.76 -13.93
CA ARG A 270 15.96 -3.25 -12.80
C ARG A 270 16.70 -2.14 -12.04
N SER A 271 18.01 -2.29 -11.81
CA SER A 271 18.83 -1.31 -11.11
C SER A 271 18.84 0.05 -11.82
N CYS A 272 18.81 0.02 -13.15
CA CYS A 272 18.78 1.21 -13.99
C CYS A 272 17.37 1.65 -14.40
N SER A 273 16.34 1.08 -13.77
CA SER A 273 14.93 1.38 -14.07
C SER A 273 14.61 1.33 -15.56
N TYR A 274 15.28 0.43 -16.30
CA TYR A 274 15.16 0.30 -17.76
C TYR A 274 15.32 1.62 -18.52
N GLY A 275 16.15 2.54 -18.02
CA GLY A 275 16.41 3.85 -18.63
C GLY A 275 15.24 4.85 -18.56
N ILE A 276 14.14 4.51 -17.89
CA ILE A 276 12.92 5.35 -17.81
C ILE A 276 13.25 6.73 -17.21
N LYS A 277 14.01 6.72 -16.11
CA LYS A 277 14.46 7.93 -15.40
C LYS A 277 15.09 8.95 -16.35
N TYR A 278 16.10 8.53 -17.09
CA TYR A 278 16.89 9.42 -17.94
C TYR A 278 16.13 9.88 -19.17
N CYS A 279 15.27 9.01 -19.75
CA CYS A 279 14.42 9.42 -20.85
C CYS A 279 13.33 10.40 -20.44
N HIS A 280 12.80 10.27 -19.22
CA HIS A 280 11.87 11.26 -18.67
C HIS A 280 12.56 12.62 -18.47
N MET A 281 13.76 12.63 -17.87
CA MET A 281 14.59 13.82 -17.75
C MET A 281 14.86 14.48 -19.12
N PHE A 282 15.28 13.68 -20.11
CA PHE A 282 15.60 14.14 -21.46
C PHE A 282 14.39 14.77 -22.16
N LYS A 283 13.21 14.15 -22.07
CA LYS A 283 11.96 14.67 -22.63
C LYS A 283 11.46 15.95 -21.95
N SER A 284 11.88 16.18 -20.71
CA SER A 284 11.46 17.33 -19.91
C SER A 284 12.33 18.58 -20.12
N MET A 285 13.43 18.48 -20.87
CA MET A 285 14.32 19.63 -21.12
C MET A 285 13.63 20.75 -21.91
N LEU A 286 13.92 22.00 -21.55
CA LEU A 286 13.51 23.17 -22.33
C LEU A 286 14.65 23.63 -23.24
N ASN A 287 14.33 23.89 -24.52
CA ASN A 287 15.26 24.41 -25.53
C ASN A 287 16.62 23.69 -25.59
N PRO A 288 16.63 22.35 -25.81
CA PRO A 288 17.86 21.57 -25.73
C PRO A 288 18.83 21.92 -26.86
N LYS A 289 20.10 22.13 -26.50
CA LYS A 289 21.20 22.26 -27.46
C LYS A 289 21.48 20.90 -28.09
N GLN A 290 21.52 20.85 -29.43
CA GLN A 290 21.80 19.65 -30.23
C GLN A 290 23.30 19.31 -30.23
N ASP A 291 23.86 19.02 -29.05
CA ASP A 291 25.25 18.58 -28.92
C ASP A 291 25.41 17.05 -28.99
N LYS A 292 26.64 16.56 -28.86
CA LYS A 292 26.91 15.12 -28.91
C LYS A 292 26.20 14.32 -27.81
N TYR A 293 25.92 14.93 -26.66
CA TYR A 293 25.22 14.27 -25.55
C TYR A 293 23.72 14.21 -25.82
N TYR A 294 23.17 15.23 -26.47
CA TYR A 294 21.79 15.21 -26.95
C TYR A 294 21.56 14.06 -27.91
N LEU A 295 22.42 13.92 -28.93
CA LEU A 295 22.31 12.83 -29.91
C LEU A 295 22.46 11.46 -29.26
N ALA A 296 23.39 11.31 -28.31
CA ALA A 296 23.56 10.09 -27.53
C ALA A 296 22.29 9.72 -26.73
N LEU A 297 21.72 10.67 -25.98
CA LEU A 297 20.49 10.43 -25.21
C LEU A 297 19.28 10.17 -26.10
N GLN A 298 19.17 10.87 -27.24
CA GLN A 298 18.12 10.65 -28.22
C GLN A 298 18.16 9.21 -28.75
N GLN A 299 19.35 8.75 -29.17
CA GLN A 299 19.56 7.38 -29.64
C GLN A 299 19.25 6.36 -28.53
N ALA A 300 19.74 6.58 -27.30
CA ALA A 300 19.50 5.70 -26.18
C ALA A 300 18.00 5.55 -25.85
N CYS A 301 17.24 6.66 -25.91
CA CYS A 301 15.80 6.63 -25.67
C CYS A 301 15.00 5.98 -26.80
N GLN A 302 15.43 6.14 -28.05
CA GLN A 302 14.83 5.44 -29.20
C GLN A 302 15.07 3.94 -29.13
N GLN A 303 16.30 3.52 -28.83
CA GLN A 303 16.64 2.10 -28.64
C GLN A 303 15.83 1.47 -27.50
N ARG A 304 15.67 2.19 -26.38
CA ARG A 304 14.81 1.75 -25.28
C ARG A 304 13.37 1.55 -25.76
N ALA A 305 12.79 2.52 -26.49
CA ALA A 305 11.42 2.41 -26.98
C ALA A 305 11.22 1.14 -27.83
N ALA A 306 12.15 0.87 -28.76
CA ALA A 306 12.10 -0.31 -29.62
C ALA A 306 12.17 -1.67 -28.89
N VAL A 307 12.61 -1.71 -27.63
CA VAL A 307 12.67 -2.95 -26.82
C VAL A 307 11.38 -3.20 -26.02
N PHE A 308 10.60 -2.15 -25.77
CA PHE A 308 9.39 -2.21 -24.92
C PHE A 308 8.09 -1.88 -25.67
N GLU A 309 8.16 -1.62 -26.97
CA GLU A 309 7.05 -1.65 -27.93
C GLU A 309 6.79 -3.07 -28.43
#